data_AF-A0A519T1N2-F1
#
_entry.id   AF-A0A519T1N2-F1
#
_cell.length_a   1.000
_cell.length_b   1.000
_cell.length_c   1.000
_cell.angle_alpha   90.00
_cell.angle_beta   90.00
_cell.angle_gamma   90.00
#
_symmetry.space_group_name_H-M   'P 1'
#
loop_
_entity.id
_entity.type
_entity.pdbx_description
1 polymer ?
#
loop_
_entity_poly.entity_id
_entity_poly.type
_entity_poly.pdbx_seq_one_letter_code
_entity_poly.pdbx_strand_id
1 'polypeptide(L)'
;NGKVILYADRMTGSMQRAIDETNRRRATQQAYNEEHNITPRTVRKSHAQIMGQTDLADYRTVEAQAPAGAYAEGGAALAMAAEPVVAMMNRAELEKLIKTTEKQMEAAAKELDFLQAAKLRDELGALKQALKGKRD
;
A
#
# COMPACT_ATOMS: atom_id res chain seq x y z
N ASN A 1 10.49 10.18 7.45
CA ASN A 1 11.16 10.55 6.18
C ASN A 1 10.28 11.45 5.31
N GLY A 2 9.86 12.62 5.82
CA GLY A 2 9.13 13.61 5.01
C GLY A 2 10.13 14.59 4.40
N LYS A 3 10.27 14.58 3.08
CA LYS A 3 11.14 15.49 2.31
C LYS A 3 10.32 16.08 1.15
N VAL A 4 10.50 17.37 0.91
CA VAL A 4 9.90 18.07 -0.23
C VAL A 4 11.04 18.58 -1.10
N ILE A 5 10.90 18.45 -2.41
CA ILE A 5 11.85 18.96 -3.41
C ILE A 5 11.06 19.91 -4.30
N LEU A 6 11.45 21.18 -4.34
CA LEU A 6 10.83 22.19 -5.20
C LEU A 6 11.75 22.44 -6.39
N TYR A 7 11.27 22.17 -7.60
CA TYR A 7 12.00 22.46 -8.84
C TYR A 7 11.64 23.87 -9.32
N ALA A 8 12.61 24.77 -9.33
CA ALA A 8 12.46 26.13 -9.81
C ALA A 8 13.82 26.70 -10.21
N ASP A 9 13.86 27.52 -11.25
CA ASP A 9 15.09 28.17 -11.71
C ASP A 9 15.56 29.29 -10.77
N ARG A 10 14.61 29.90 -10.05
CA ARG A 10 14.90 30.96 -9.08
C ARG A 10 14.01 30.88 -7.85
N MET A 11 14.52 31.40 -6.74
CA MET A 11 13.78 31.51 -5.49
C MET A 11 12.82 32.70 -5.55
N THR A 12 11.52 32.42 -5.51
CA THR A 12 10.49 33.48 -5.44
C THR A 12 10.29 33.95 -4.00
N GLY A 13 9.77 35.16 -3.79
CA GLY A 13 9.48 35.66 -2.44
C GLY A 13 8.48 34.79 -1.66
N SER A 14 7.53 34.15 -2.35
CA SER A 14 6.60 33.20 -1.72
C SER A 14 7.29 31.91 -1.28
N MET A 15 8.21 31.40 -2.10
CA MET A 15 9.04 30.23 -1.73
C MET A 15 9.90 30.55 -0.52
N GLN A 16 10.54 31.71 -0.51
CA GLN A 16 11.38 32.13 0.62
C GLN A 16 10.58 32.11 1.93
N ARG A 17 9.42 32.79 1.96
CA ARG A 17 8.56 32.81 3.16
C ARG A 17 8.11 31.41 3.60
N ALA A 18 7.75 30.54 2.65
CA ALA A 18 7.31 29.19 2.96
C ALA A 18 8.44 28.31 3.51
N ILE A 19 9.64 28.41 2.92
CA ILE A 19 10.83 27.67 3.34
C ILE A 19 11.27 28.16 4.72
N ASP A 20 11.33 29.48 4.93
CA ASP A 20 11.73 30.07 6.21
C ASP A 20 10.78 29.68 7.35
N GLU A 21 9.46 29.75 7.11
CA GLU A 21 8.48 29.34 8.12
C GLU A 21 8.55 27.83 8.40
N THR A 22 8.81 27.01 7.38
CA THR A 22 9.03 25.57 7.56
C THR A 22 10.26 25.29 8.40
N ASN A 23 11.36 25.99 8.14
CA ASN A 23 12.62 25.85 8.87
C ASN A 23 12.47 26.33 10.32
N ARG A 24 11.81 27.48 10.54
CA ARG A 24 11.50 28.00 11.89
C ARG A 24 10.74 26.97 12.71
N ARG A 25 9.64 26.41 12.16
CA ARG A 25 8.84 25.39 12.84
C ARG A 25 9.63 24.12 13.13
N ARG A 26 10.41 23.65 12.17
CA ARG A 26 11.22 22.44 12.33
C ARG A 26 12.27 22.60 13.43
N ALA A 27 12.93 23.75 13.51
CA ALA A 27 13.90 24.05 14.56
C ALA A 27 13.24 24.00 15.96
N THR A 28 12.08 24.65 16.13
CA THR A 28 11.33 24.59 17.40
C THR A 28 10.90 23.17 17.76
N GLN A 29 10.44 22.39 16.78
CA GLN A 29 10.05 20.99 16.99
C GLN A 29 11.24 20.12 17.39
N GLN A 30 12.41 20.33 16.79
CA GLN A 30 13.63 19.59 17.13
C GLN A 30 14.08 19.91 18.55
N ALA A 31 14.15 21.20 18.91
CA ALA A 31 14.51 21.63 20.25
C ALA A 31 13.56 21.05 21.31
N TYR A 32 12.24 21.12 21.07
CA TYR A 32 11.25 20.54 21.97
C TYR A 32 11.43 19.02 22.11
N ASN A 33 11.65 18.32 21.00
CA ASN A 33 11.86 16.88 21.01
C ASN A 33 13.14 16.47 21.75
N GLU A 34 14.22 17.25 21.60
CA GLU A 34 15.49 17.03 22.31
C GLU A 34 15.32 17.25 23.82
N GLU A 35 14.69 18.35 24.23
CA GLU A 35 14.40 18.65 25.64
C GLU A 35 13.53 17.56 26.30
N HIS A 36 12.56 17.02 25.55
CA HIS A 36 11.60 16.03 26.05
C HIS A 36 11.96 14.58 25.71
N ASN A 37 13.14 14.33 25.13
CA ASN A 37 13.58 12.99 24.69
C ASN A 37 12.58 12.27 23.77
N ILE A 38 11.86 13.01 22.92
CA ILE A 38 10.87 12.47 21.99
C ILE A 38 11.55 12.03 20.69
N THR A 39 11.44 10.73 20.37
CA THR A 39 11.88 10.22 19.06
C THR A 39 10.72 10.31 18.05
N PRO A 40 10.85 11.06 16.93
CA PRO A 40 9.78 11.18 15.93
C PRO A 40 9.41 9.82 15.33
N ARG A 41 8.11 9.48 15.34
CA ARG A 41 7.58 8.27 14.73
C ARG A 41 6.44 8.59 13.76
N THR A 42 6.34 7.83 12.69
CA THR A 42 5.23 7.96 11.73
C THR A 42 3.94 7.46 12.36
N VAL A 43 2.92 8.32 12.39
CA VAL A 43 1.58 7.91 12.78
C VAL A 43 1.02 6.95 11.71
N ARG A 44 0.64 5.74 12.12
CA ARG A 44 -0.11 4.79 11.28
C ARG A 44 -1.57 4.82 11.71
N LYS A 45 -2.47 5.25 10.83
CA LYS A 45 -3.93 5.21 11.06
C LYS A 45 -4.52 4.06 10.26
N SER A 46 -5.44 3.29 10.85
CA SER A 46 -6.20 2.26 10.12
C SER A 46 -7.32 2.90 9.30
N HIS A 47 -7.80 2.21 8.25
CA HIS A 47 -8.92 2.69 7.43
C HIS A 47 -10.19 2.90 8.28
N ALA A 48 -10.46 2.02 9.25
CA ALA A 48 -11.56 2.16 10.20
C ALA A 48 -11.44 3.43 11.07
N GLN A 49 -10.21 3.81 11.47
CA GLN A 49 -9.96 5.02 12.24
C GLN A 49 -10.09 6.30 11.39
N ILE A 50 -9.89 6.21 10.08
CA ILE A 50 -10.11 7.33 9.15
C ILE A 50 -11.61 7.52 8.92
N MET A 51 -12.36 6.44 8.67
CA MET A 51 -13.81 6.51 8.46
C MET A 51 -14.57 6.92 9.74
N GLY A 52 -14.20 6.36 10.90
CA GLY A 52 -14.78 6.76 12.18
C GLY A 52 -14.51 8.21 12.58
N GLN A 53 -13.50 8.88 11.99
CA GLN A 53 -13.29 10.32 12.17
C GLN A 53 -14.24 11.19 11.35
N THR A 54 -14.76 10.68 10.23
CA THR A 54 -15.80 11.34 9.45
C THR A 54 -17.18 11.13 10.07
N ASP A 55 -17.40 9.97 10.72
CA ASP A 55 -18.65 9.60 11.37
C ASP A 55 -18.80 10.11 12.81
N LEU A 56 -17.80 10.83 13.34
CA LEU A 56 -17.79 11.37 14.71
C LEU A 56 -18.85 12.48 14.98
N ALA A 57 -19.77 12.69 14.04
CA ALA A 57 -21.03 13.40 14.26
C ALA A 57 -22.14 12.50 14.85
N ASP A 58 -22.04 11.17 14.74
CA ASP A 58 -23.03 10.22 15.26
C ASP A 58 -22.36 9.21 16.22
N TYR A 59 -22.49 9.49 17.52
CA TYR A 59 -22.03 8.62 18.61
C TYR A 59 -22.70 7.24 18.54
N ARG A 60 -21.94 6.19 18.21
CA ARG A 60 -22.21 4.83 18.69
C ARG A 60 -20.91 4.04 18.83
N THR A 61 -20.55 3.79 20.09
CA THR A 61 -19.47 2.90 20.50
C THR A 61 -19.71 1.50 19.96
N VAL A 62 -18.82 1.01 19.09
CA VAL A 62 -18.69 -0.41 18.79
C VAL A 62 -17.27 -0.83 19.15
N GLU A 63 -17.18 -1.60 20.22
CA GLU A 63 -15.94 -2.21 20.70
C GLU A 63 -15.39 -3.16 19.63
N ALA A 64 -14.17 -2.90 19.16
CA ALA A 64 -13.47 -3.78 18.23
C ALA A 64 -12.75 -4.88 19.02
N GLN A 65 -13.40 -6.02 19.21
CA GLN A 65 -12.71 -7.27 19.53
C GLN A 65 -12.12 -7.85 18.25
N ALA A 66 -10.80 -7.86 18.15
CA ALA A 66 -10.07 -8.63 17.15
C ALA A 66 -9.51 -9.89 17.81
N PRO A 67 -9.76 -11.09 17.27
CA PRO A 67 -8.86 -12.20 17.47
C PRO A 67 -7.77 -12.18 16.40
N ALA A 68 -6.54 -12.00 16.86
CA ALA A 68 -5.34 -12.42 16.17
C ALA A 68 -5.30 -13.96 16.09
N GLY A 69 -4.92 -14.53 14.96
CA GLY A 69 -4.53 -15.94 14.90
C GLY A 69 -4.63 -16.62 13.54
N ALA A 70 -3.48 -17.18 13.13
CA ALA A 70 -3.33 -18.37 12.27
C ALA A 70 -3.55 -18.24 10.75
N TYR A 71 -2.52 -17.73 10.05
CA TYR A 71 -2.06 -18.32 8.79
C TYR A 71 -0.52 -18.22 8.73
N ALA A 72 0.12 -19.04 9.56
CA ALA A 72 1.54 -19.32 9.45
C ALA A 72 1.68 -20.83 9.28
N GLU A 73 1.55 -21.31 8.04
CA GLU A 73 2.06 -22.63 7.69
C GLU A 73 2.42 -22.68 6.20
N GLY A 74 3.60 -23.21 5.91
CA GLY A 74 3.92 -23.78 4.61
C GLY A 74 4.54 -22.82 3.61
N GLY A 75 5.80 -22.44 3.83
CA GLY A 75 6.72 -22.24 2.71
C GLY A 75 6.86 -23.57 1.96
N ALA A 76 6.00 -23.82 0.98
CA ALA A 76 6.09 -24.94 0.08
C ALA A 76 6.11 -24.39 -1.36
N ALA A 77 7.27 -24.61 -2.00
CA ALA A 77 7.56 -24.46 -3.42
C ALA A 77 6.41 -23.95 -4.30
N LEU A 78 6.49 -22.67 -4.65
CA LEU A 78 5.68 -22.02 -5.69
C LEU A 78 6.15 -22.50 -7.07
N ALA A 79 5.94 -23.78 -7.36
CA ALA A 79 6.19 -24.40 -8.65
C ALA A 79 4.92 -25.10 -9.12
N MET A 80 3.78 -24.41 -9.07
CA MET A 80 2.63 -24.84 -9.84
C MET A 80 2.84 -24.39 -11.29
N ALA A 81 3.24 -25.39 -12.08
CA ALA A 81 3.20 -25.49 -13.52
C ALA A 81 2.60 -24.26 -14.23
N ALA A 82 3.48 -23.47 -14.85
CA ALA A 82 3.05 -22.65 -15.97
C ALA A 82 2.43 -23.59 -17.00
N GLU A 83 1.11 -23.49 -17.22
CA GLU A 83 0.49 -24.17 -18.35
C GLU A 83 1.27 -23.79 -19.62
N PRO A 84 1.57 -24.75 -20.52
CA PRO A 84 2.38 -24.50 -21.72
C PRO A 84 1.82 -23.36 -22.60
N VAL A 85 0.54 -23.03 -22.42
CA VAL A 85 -0.16 -21.92 -23.06
C VAL A 85 0.35 -20.55 -22.59
N VAL A 86 0.61 -20.35 -21.29
CA VAL A 86 1.07 -19.05 -20.74
C VAL A 86 2.50 -18.72 -21.20
N ALA A 87 3.33 -19.75 -21.39
CA ALA A 87 4.65 -19.61 -21.98
C ALA A 87 4.60 -19.18 -23.46
N MET A 88 3.55 -19.57 -24.18
CA MET A 88 3.36 -19.26 -25.61
C MET A 88 2.56 -17.97 -25.87
N MET A 89 1.86 -17.42 -24.88
CA MET A 89 1.11 -16.16 -25.01
C MET A 89 2.02 -14.96 -25.30
N ASN A 90 1.51 -14.04 -26.12
CA ASN A 90 2.20 -12.78 -26.36
C ASN A 90 2.06 -11.84 -25.15
N ARG A 91 2.89 -10.80 -25.09
CA ARG A 91 2.91 -9.85 -23.96
C ARG A 91 1.54 -9.18 -23.73
N ALA A 92 0.86 -8.79 -24.81
CA ALA A 92 -0.41 -8.07 -24.73
C ALA A 92 -1.54 -8.96 -24.17
N GLU A 93 -1.56 -10.24 -24.56
CA GLU A 93 -2.48 -11.25 -24.04
C GLU A 93 -2.24 -11.50 -22.55
N LEU A 94 -0.98 -11.54 -22.14
CA LEU A 94 -0.60 -11.78 -20.75
C LEU A 94 -0.95 -10.58 -19.86
N GLU A 95 -0.76 -9.35 -20.34
CA GLU A 95 -1.24 -8.13 -19.68
C GLU A 95 -2.77 -8.07 -19.57
N LYS A 96 -3.49 -8.53 -20.60
CA LYS A 96 -4.96 -8.63 -20.57
C LYS A 96 -5.42 -9.66 -19.54
N LEU A 97 -4.76 -10.82 -19.49
CA LEU A 97 -5.08 -11.90 -18.55
C LEU A 97 -4.83 -11.45 -17.10
N ILE A 98 -3.71 -10.77 -16.83
CA ILE A 98 -3.42 -10.18 -15.51
C ILE A 98 -4.55 -9.25 -15.07
N LYS A 99 -5.01 -8.36 -15.95
CA LYS A 99 -6.12 -7.44 -15.63
C LYS A 99 -7.43 -8.17 -15.35
N THR A 100 -7.73 -9.24 -16.09
CA THR A 100 -8.95 -10.02 -15.84
C THR A 100 -8.88 -10.79 -14.52
N THR A 101 -7.73 -11.42 -14.21
CA THR A 101 -7.51 -12.14 -12.96
C THR A 101 -7.54 -11.19 -11.76
N GLU A 102 -6.98 -9.98 -11.88
CA GLU A 102 -7.04 -8.95 -10.84
C GLU A 102 -8.48 -8.53 -10.54
N LYS A 103 -9.28 -8.30 -11.59
CA LYS A 103 -10.70 -7.96 -11.44
C LYS A 103 -11.51 -9.09 -10.79
N GLN A 104 -11.22 -10.35 -11.14
CA GLN A 104 -11.86 -11.51 -10.52
C GLN A 104 -11.47 -11.65 -9.04
N MET A 105 -10.20 -11.42 -8.71
CA MET A 105 -9.72 -11.44 -7.33
C MET A 105 -10.42 -10.37 -6.48
N GLU A 106 -10.56 -9.15 -7.00
CA GLU A 106 -11.28 -8.07 -6.32
C GLU A 106 -12.78 -8.36 -6.16
N ALA A 107 -13.41 -9.00 -7.16
CA ALA A 107 -14.81 -9.41 -7.09
C ALA A 107 -15.02 -10.46 -6.00
N ALA A 108 -14.20 -11.52 -5.97
CA ALA A 108 -14.24 -12.54 -4.93
C ALA A 108 -14.01 -11.96 -3.53
N ALA A 109 -13.09 -11.00 -3.39
CA ALA A 109 -12.85 -10.30 -2.13
C ALA A 109 -14.05 -9.46 -1.68
N LYS A 110 -14.78 -8.82 -2.61
CA LYS A 110 -16.02 -8.08 -2.32
C LYS A 110 -17.15 -9.01 -1.89
N GLU A 111 -17.20 -10.21 -2.46
CA GLU A 111 -18.17 -11.25 -2.11
C GLU A 111 -17.80 -12.05 -0.84
N LEU A 112 -16.68 -11.69 -0.19
CA LEU A 112 -16.14 -12.36 1.01
C LEU A 112 -15.68 -13.81 0.76
N ASP A 113 -15.47 -14.22 -0.50
CA ASP A 113 -14.84 -15.49 -0.85
C ASP A 113 -13.32 -15.37 -0.84
N PHE A 114 -12.76 -15.44 0.38
CA PHE A 114 -11.32 -15.30 0.60
C PHE A 114 -10.50 -16.46 0.08
N LEU A 115 -11.08 -17.66 -0.04
CA LEU A 115 -10.38 -18.83 -0.59
C LEU A 115 -10.15 -18.67 -2.09
N GLN A 116 -11.16 -18.21 -2.83
CA GLN A 116 -10.99 -17.92 -4.25
C GLN A 116 -10.09 -16.70 -4.47
N ALA A 117 -10.24 -15.65 -3.67
CA ALA A 117 -9.36 -14.49 -3.77
C ALA A 117 -7.88 -14.86 -3.51
N ALA A 118 -7.60 -15.76 -2.57
CA ALA A 118 -6.25 -16.24 -2.29
C ALA A 118 -5.65 -17.02 -3.47
N LYS A 119 -6.43 -17.91 -4.10
CA LYS A 119 -5.99 -18.64 -5.30
C LYS A 119 -5.68 -17.70 -6.45
N LEU A 120 -6.59 -16.77 -6.75
CA LEU A 120 -6.42 -15.78 -7.83
C LEU A 120 -5.23 -14.85 -7.57
N ARG A 121 -4.92 -14.53 -6.31
CA ARG A 121 -3.72 -13.78 -5.94
C ARG A 121 -2.44 -14.53 -6.29
N ASP A 122 -2.39 -15.83 -5.99
CA ASP A 122 -1.21 -16.66 -6.22
C ASP A 122 -1.00 -16.88 -7.73
N GLU A 123 -2.07 -17.10 -8.49
CA GLU A 123 -2.06 -17.15 -9.96
C GLU A 123 -1.59 -15.82 -10.57
N LEU A 124 -2.12 -14.69 -10.10
CA LEU A 124 -1.72 -13.35 -10.54
C LEU A 124 -0.24 -13.09 -10.25
N GLY A 125 0.30 -13.61 -9.15
CA GLY A 125 1.72 -13.61 -8.83
C GLY A 125 2.56 -14.36 -9.85
N ALA A 126 2.11 -15.55 -10.27
CA ALA A 126 2.78 -16.35 -11.30
C ALA A 126 2.73 -15.65 -12.68
N LEU A 127 1.58 -15.09 -13.06
CA LEU A 127 1.44 -14.34 -14.32
C LEU A 127 2.33 -13.09 -14.36
N LYS A 128 2.42 -12.33 -13.27
CA LYS A 128 3.32 -11.16 -13.19
C LYS A 128 4.79 -11.55 -13.29
N GLN A 129 5.18 -12.70 -12.74
CA GLN A 129 6.55 -13.24 -12.90
C GLN A 129 6.82 -13.67 -14.35
N ALA A 130 5.87 -14.34 -15.00
CA ALA A 130 5.99 -14.71 -16.42
C ALA A 130 6.11 -13.48 -17.33
N LEU A 131 5.35 -12.40 -17.06
CA LEU A 131 5.47 -11.14 -17.79
C LEU A 131 6.86 -10.51 -17.63
N LYS A 132 7.40 -10.54 -16.41
CA LYS A 132 8.73 -10.00 -16.10
C LYS A 132 9.83 -10.81 -16.80
N GLY A 133 9.70 -12.13 -16.89
CA GLY A 133 10.63 -13.00 -17.61
C GLY A 133 10.60 -12.85 -19.14
N LYS A 134 9.54 -12.25 -19.71
CA LYS A 134 9.43 -11.89 -21.13
C LYS A 134 9.87 -10.43 -21.42
N ARG A 135 10.36 -9.69 -20.41
CA ARG A 135 10.99 -8.37 -20.62
C ARG A 135 12.47 -8.61 -20.96
N ASP A 136 12.73 -9.08 -22.17
CA ASP A 136 13.99 -8.96 -22.92
C ASP A 136 13.65 -8.96 -24.42
#